data_AF-A0A0D8XY22-F1
#
_entry.id   AF-A0A0D8XY22-F1
#
_cell.length_a   1.000
_cell.length_b   1.000
_cell.length_c   1.000
_cell.angle_alpha   90.00
_cell.angle_beta   90.00
_cell.angle_gamma   90.00
#
_symmetry.space_group_name_H-M   'P 1'
#
loop_
_entity.id
_entity.type
_entity.pdbx_description
1 polymer ?
#
loop_
_entity_poly.entity_id
_entity_poly.type
_entity_poly.pdbx_seq_one_letter_code
_entity_poly.pdbx_strand_id
1 'polypeptide(L)'
;MLTSSPMLTASTKRRDLPINNYKSDKFDQNDIAVDAMGNVLSGSPEALIARLLPTRNVVADSSYMFSLLLNLRTVMSPEELMQKIVQNLIEVLIAKKQLYVLFISERRMSST
;
A
#
# COMPACT_ATOMS: atom_id res chain seq x y z
N MET A 1 12.25 -38.24 32.53
CA MET A 1 10.85 -38.49 32.16
C MET A 1 10.18 -37.15 31.92
N LEU A 2 9.45 -37.03 30.81
CA LEU A 2 8.87 -35.78 30.30
C LEU A 2 7.62 -35.32 31.07
N THR A 3 7.34 -34.02 30.93
CA THR A 3 6.03 -33.31 30.92
C THR A 3 5.30 -33.19 32.28
N SER A 4 4.82 -32.03 32.71
CA SER A 4 3.87 -31.18 31.97
C SER A 4 3.84 -29.71 32.42
N SER A 5 3.83 -28.81 31.43
CA SER A 5 3.53 -27.38 31.59
C SER A 5 2.02 -27.14 31.53
N PRO A 6 1.46 -26.18 32.30
CA PRO A 6 0.02 -25.90 32.29
C PRO A 6 -0.40 -25.16 31.02
N MET A 7 -1.45 -25.65 30.36
CA MET A 7 -2.12 -24.98 29.24
C MET A 7 -2.81 -23.70 29.72
N LEU A 8 -2.38 -22.55 29.20
CA LEU A 8 -3.18 -21.33 29.22
C LEU A 8 -4.30 -21.48 28.19
N THR A 9 -5.54 -21.62 28.67
CA THR A 9 -6.75 -21.55 27.85
C THR A 9 -6.97 -20.09 27.42
N ALA A 10 -6.27 -19.66 26.37
CA ALA A 10 -6.59 -18.43 25.68
C ALA A 10 -7.95 -18.63 25.00
N SER A 11 -9.02 -18.17 25.67
CA SER A 11 -10.37 -18.02 25.12
C SER A 11 -10.28 -17.07 23.93
N THR A 12 -9.96 -17.63 22.77
CA THR A 12 -9.90 -16.94 21.50
C THR A 12 -11.34 -16.64 21.12
N LYS A 13 -11.88 -15.54 21.64
CA LYS A 13 -13.05 -14.88 21.08
C LYS A 13 -12.59 -14.33 19.73
N ARG A 14 -12.53 -15.23 18.72
CA ARG A 14 -12.39 -14.86 17.32
C ARG A 14 -13.56 -13.92 17.07
N ARG A 15 -13.26 -12.63 16.98
CA ARG A 15 -14.15 -11.70 16.31
C ARG A 15 -14.07 -12.13 14.87
N ASP A 16 -14.97 -13.02 14.47
CA ASP A 16 -15.26 -13.29 13.06
C ASP A 16 -15.84 -11.98 12.52
N LEU A 17 -14.94 -11.05 12.18
CA LEU A 17 -15.28 -9.88 11.40
C LEU A 17 -15.76 -10.47 10.07
N PRO A 18 -17.03 -10.28 9.68
CA PRO A 18 -17.46 -10.68 8.35
C PRO A 18 -16.58 -9.90 7.37
N ILE A 19 -15.64 -10.60 6.74
CA ILE A 19 -14.82 -10.05 5.67
C ILE A 19 -15.79 -9.91 4.50
N ASN A 20 -16.52 -8.80 4.49
CA ASN A 20 -17.28 -8.37 3.33
C ASN A 20 -16.23 -7.99 2.28
N ASN A 21 -15.78 -8.99 1.53
CA ASN A 21 -15.13 -8.82 0.24
C ASN A 21 -16.17 -8.20 -0.69
N TYR A 22 -16.51 -6.93 -0.49
CA TYR A 22 -16.99 -6.11 -1.57
C TYR A 22 -15.84 -6.06 -2.56
N LYS A 23 -15.85 -7.00 -3.51
CA LYS A 23 -15.04 -6.93 -4.72
C LYS A 23 -15.51 -5.69 -5.46
N SER A 24 -14.99 -4.54 -5.06
CA SER A 24 -15.06 -3.32 -5.86
C SER A 24 -14.57 -3.69 -7.25
N ASP A 25 -15.25 -3.26 -8.32
CA ASP A 25 -14.83 -3.47 -9.71
C ASP A 25 -13.38 -3.00 -9.98
N LYS A 26 -12.74 -2.31 -9.02
CA LYS A 26 -11.33 -1.92 -9.04
C LYS A 26 -10.35 -2.95 -8.44
N PHE A 27 -10.83 -4.08 -7.91
CA PHE A 27 -9.98 -5.15 -7.35
C PHE A 27 -9.02 -5.72 -8.39
N ASP A 28 -9.50 -5.93 -9.61
CA ASP A 28 -8.67 -6.45 -10.72
C ASP A 28 -7.64 -5.42 -11.22
N GLN A 29 -7.58 -4.21 -10.63
CA GLN A 29 -6.72 -3.11 -11.09
C GLN A 29 -5.63 -2.68 -10.09
N ASN A 30 -5.66 -3.12 -8.81
CA ASN A 30 -4.71 -2.61 -7.79
C ASN A 30 -4.21 -3.64 -6.76
N ASP A 31 -4.54 -4.93 -6.86
CA ASP A 31 -4.07 -5.98 -5.93
C ASP A 31 -4.20 -5.62 -4.43
N ILE A 32 -5.22 -4.84 -4.04
CA ILE A 32 -5.42 -4.35 -2.68
C ILE A 32 -6.87 -4.50 -2.26
N ALA A 33 -7.07 -5.11 -1.09
CA ALA A 33 -8.35 -5.26 -0.44
C ALA A 33 -8.51 -4.21 0.67
N VAL A 34 -9.65 -3.52 0.68
CA VAL A 34 -9.98 -2.51 1.69
C VAL A 34 -11.33 -2.81 2.34
N ASP A 35 -11.52 -2.37 3.58
CA ASP A 35 -12.79 -2.45 4.28
C ASP A 35 -13.77 -1.33 3.84
N ALA A 36 -14.99 -1.35 4.40
CA ALA A 36 -16.01 -0.33 4.12
C ALA A 36 -15.63 1.09 4.57
N MET A 37 -14.62 1.22 5.42
CA MET A 37 -14.06 2.50 5.89
C MET A 37 -12.84 2.94 5.07
N GLY A 38 -12.37 2.11 4.13
CA GLY A 38 -11.21 2.38 3.30
C GLY A 38 -9.86 1.98 3.93
N ASN A 39 -9.87 1.26 5.05
CA ASN A 39 -8.65 0.71 5.66
C ASN A 39 -8.19 -0.52 4.88
N VAL A 40 -6.88 -0.71 4.79
CA VAL A 40 -6.30 -1.84 4.05
C VAL A 40 -6.42 -3.12 4.87
N LEU A 41 -7.01 -4.15 4.26
CA LEU A 41 -7.13 -5.48 4.84
C LEU A 41 -6.01 -6.40 4.35
N SER A 42 -5.69 -6.34 3.05
CA SER A 42 -4.62 -7.13 2.43
C SER A 42 -4.21 -6.52 1.09
N GLY A 43 -3.07 -6.94 0.56
CA GLY A 43 -2.67 -6.61 -0.80
C GLY A 43 -1.30 -7.17 -1.16
N SER A 44 -0.92 -7.04 -2.43
CA SER A 44 0.44 -7.35 -2.88
C SER A 44 1.45 -6.38 -2.23
N PRO A 45 2.71 -6.78 -2.02
CA PRO A 45 3.75 -5.89 -1.51
C PRO A 45 3.85 -4.59 -2.33
N GLU A 46 3.75 -4.69 -3.65
CA GLU A 46 3.78 -3.57 -4.59
C GLU A 46 2.64 -2.57 -4.33
N ALA A 47 1.41 -3.06 -4.16
CA ALA A 47 0.26 -2.21 -3.90
C ALA A 47 0.34 -1.53 -2.53
N LEU A 48 0.84 -2.26 -1.52
CA LEU A 48 1.02 -1.72 -0.17
C LEU A 48 2.08 -0.61 -0.13
N ILE A 49 3.20 -0.81 -0.84
CA ILE A 49 4.27 0.19 -1.01
C ILE A 49 3.77 1.37 -1.83
N ALA A 50 3.03 1.17 -2.92
CA ALA A 50 2.48 2.25 -3.72
C ALA A 50 1.56 3.16 -2.89
N ARG A 51 0.76 2.60 -1.98
CA ARG A 51 -0.09 3.36 -1.06
C ARG A 51 0.68 4.08 0.06
N LEU A 52 1.88 3.60 0.39
CA LEU A 52 2.78 4.30 1.33
C LEU A 52 3.25 5.64 0.76
N LEU A 53 3.37 5.73 -0.57
CA LEU A 53 3.84 6.94 -1.23
C LEU A 53 2.76 8.03 -1.20
N PRO A 54 3.12 9.28 -0.85
CA PRO A 54 2.16 10.36 -0.85
C PRO A 54 1.68 10.63 -2.28
N THR A 55 0.37 10.52 -2.49
CA THR A 55 -0.29 10.93 -3.74
C THR A 55 -0.89 12.32 -3.57
N ARG A 56 -1.29 12.95 -4.68
CA ARG A 56 -1.81 14.33 -4.68
C ARG A 56 -3.00 14.56 -3.73
N ASN A 57 -3.78 13.51 -3.47
CA ASN A 57 -5.06 13.60 -2.77
C ASN A 57 -5.14 12.73 -1.51
N VAL A 58 -4.18 11.84 -1.28
CA VAL A 58 -4.21 10.86 -0.19
C VAL A 58 -2.81 10.67 0.38
N VAL A 59 -2.70 10.93 1.69
CA VAL A 59 -1.54 10.58 2.52
C VAL A 59 -1.95 9.39 3.38
N ALA A 60 -1.10 8.36 3.45
CA ALA A 60 -1.34 7.22 4.33
C ALA A 60 -1.42 7.67 5.79
N ASP A 61 -2.28 7.04 6.59
CA ASP A 61 -2.35 7.34 8.01
C ASP A 61 -1.09 6.83 8.74
N SER A 62 -0.77 7.45 9.87
CA SER A 62 0.43 7.09 10.65
C SER A 62 0.38 5.64 11.14
N SER A 63 -0.81 5.13 11.45
CA SER A 63 -1.00 3.74 11.90
C SER A 63 -0.67 2.75 10.79
N TYR A 64 -1.17 2.96 9.57
CA TYR A 64 -0.81 2.14 8.41
C TYR A 64 0.68 2.22 8.11
N MET A 65 1.26 3.43 8.10
CA MET A 65 2.70 3.59 7.85
C MET A 65 3.54 2.79 8.84
N PHE A 66 3.24 2.92 10.13
CA PHE A 66 3.96 2.22 11.19
C PHE A 66 3.77 0.69 11.09
N SER A 67 2.52 0.22 10.99
CA SER A 67 2.22 -1.20 10.90
C SER A 67 2.82 -1.83 9.65
N LEU A 68 2.77 -1.15 8.50
CA LEU A 68 3.32 -1.66 7.26
C LEU A 68 4.85 -1.78 7.37
N LEU A 69 5.55 -0.72 7.78
CA LEU A 69 7.02 -0.72 7.90
C LEU A 69 7.53 -1.77 8.90
N LEU A 70 6.82 -1.96 10.02
CA LEU A 70 7.16 -2.98 11.00
C LEU A 70 7.06 -4.40 10.41
N ASN A 71 5.98 -4.67 9.66
CA ASN A 71 5.69 -6.01 9.13
C ASN A 71 6.39 -6.30 7.81
N LEU A 72 6.75 -5.29 7.01
CA LEU A 72 7.38 -5.50 5.71
C LEU A 72 8.71 -6.26 5.79
N ARG A 73 9.40 -6.16 6.93
CA ARG A 73 10.62 -6.91 7.20
C ARG A 73 10.45 -8.44 7.12
N THR A 74 9.22 -8.93 7.26
CA THR A 74 8.90 -10.36 7.14
C THR A 74 8.81 -10.84 5.70
N VAL A 75 8.56 -9.93 4.75
CA VAL A 75 8.33 -10.23 3.34
C VAL A 75 9.43 -9.70 2.42
N MET A 76 10.20 -8.69 2.85
CA MET A 76 11.34 -8.17 2.10
C MET A 76 12.42 -7.54 2.99
N SER A 77 13.62 -7.37 2.43
CA SER A 77 14.70 -6.67 3.13
C SER A 77 14.48 -5.14 3.15
N PRO A 78 15.01 -4.42 4.16
CA PRO A 78 14.94 -2.96 4.18
C PRO A 78 15.59 -2.29 2.97
N GLU A 79 16.65 -2.90 2.42
CA GLU A 79 17.33 -2.40 1.24
C GLU A 79 16.44 -2.52 -0.01
N GLU A 80 15.82 -3.68 -0.19
CA GLU A 80 14.88 -3.92 -1.30
C GLU A 80 13.67 -2.99 -1.23
N LEU A 81 13.15 -2.73 -0.02
CA LEU A 81 12.08 -1.76 0.21
C LEU A 81 12.51 -0.36 -0.24
N MET A 82 13.69 0.10 0.18
CA MET A 82 14.21 1.41 -0.19
C MET A 82 14.40 1.54 -1.71
N GLN A 83 14.91 0.50 -2.36
CA GLN A 83 15.05 0.48 -3.82
C GLN A 83 13.69 0.63 -4.51
N LYS A 84 12.66 -0.12 -4.09
CA LYS A 84 11.31 -0.01 -4.66
C LYS A 84 10.68 1.37 -4.43
N ILE A 85 10.86 1.96 -3.24
CA ILE A 85 10.37 3.31 -2.94
C ILE A 85 11.03 4.34 -3.87
N VAL A 86 12.36 4.29 -4.00
CA VAL A 86 13.11 5.22 -4.86
C VAL A 86 12.72 5.05 -6.32
N GLN A 87 12.61 3.82 -6.80
CA GLN A 87 12.20 3.51 -8.17
C GLN A 87 10.82 4.14 -8.48
N ASN A 88 9.83 3.91 -7.63
CA ASN A 88 8.49 4.47 -7.81
C ASN A 88 8.48 6.01 -7.79
N LEU A 89 9.27 6.64 -6.91
CA LEU A 89 9.39 8.09 -6.86
C LEU A 89 10.01 8.67 -8.14
N ILE A 90 11.05 8.02 -8.68
CA ILE A 90 11.68 8.42 -9.93
C ILE A 90 10.71 8.30 -11.09
N GLU A 91 9.96 7.20 -11.19
CA GLU A 91 8.94 7.00 -12.23
C GLU A 91 7.87 8.10 -12.21
N VAL A 92 7.36 8.43 -11.02
CA VAL A 92 6.37 9.51 -10.86
C VAL A 92 6.96 10.87 -11.25
N LEU A 93 8.22 11.14 -10.90
CA LEU A 93 8.90 12.39 -11.27
C LEU A 93 9.12 12.50 -12.77
N ILE A 94 9.54 11.42 -13.44
CA ILE A 94 9.69 11.36 -14.89
C ILE A 94 8.34 11.60 -15.57
N ALA A 95 7.28 10.92 -15.13
CA ALA A 95 5.93 11.10 -15.68
C ALA A 95 5.44 12.55 -15.52
N LYS A 96 5.65 13.17 -14.35
CA LYS A 96 5.31 14.58 -14.12
C LYS A 96 6.12 15.52 -15.02
N LYS A 97 7.41 15.25 -15.22
CA LYS A 97 8.27 16.05 -16.09
C LYS A 97 7.80 15.96 -17.55
N GLN A 98 7.44 14.77 -18.03
CA GLN A 98 6.91 14.58 -19.39
C GLN A 98 5.57 15.29 -19.58
N LEU A 99 4.66 15.19 -18.61
CA LEU A 99 3.38 15.90 -18.65
C LEU A 99 3.57 17.43 -18.70
N TYR A 100 4.53 17.95 -17.93
CA TYR A 100 4.87 19.37 -17.95
C TYR A 100 5.43 19.84 -19.31
N VAL A 101 6.29 19.04 -19.94
CA VAL A 101 6.84 19.32 -21.28
C VAL A 101 5.73 19.29 -22.35
N LEU A 102 4.80 18.33 -22.27
CA LEU A 102 3.65 18.25 -23.17
C LEU A 102 2.75 19.48 -23.04
N PHE A 103 2.45 19.88 -21.79
CA PHE A 103 1.62 21.04 -21.49
C PHE A 103 2.22 22.35 -22.01
N ILE A 104 3.54 22.52 -21.92
CA ILE A 104 4.23 23.68 -22.49
C ILE A 104 4.16 23.68 -24.02
N SER A 105 4.33 22.52 -24.66
CA SER A 105 4.27 22.38 -26.12
C SER A 105 2.88 22.72 -26.66
N GLU A 106 1.83 22.26 -25.98
CA GLU A 106 0.43 22.50 -26.35
C GLU A 106 0.03 23.97 -26.18
N ARG A 107 0.46 24.61 -25.09
CA ARG A 107 0.30 26.06 -24.87
C ARG A 107 1.02 26.90 -25.94
N ARG A 108 2.14 26.41 -26.48
CA ARG A 108 2.91 27.12 -27.50
C ARG A 108 2.27 27.03 -28.89
N MET A 109 1.56 25.94 -29.20
CA MET A 109 0.82 25.76 -30.48
C MET A 109 -0.52 26.50 -30.51
N SER A 110 -1.17 26.72 -29.36
CA SER A 110 -2.45 27.45 -29.31
C SER A 110 -2.33 28.98 -29.40
N SER A 111 -1.11 29.52 -29.48
CA SER A 111 -0.84 30.98 -29.48
C SER A 111 -0.37 31.53 -30.84
N THR A 112 -0.50 30.75 -31.91
CA THR A 112 -0.27 31.13 -33.31
C THR A 112 -1.55 30.94 -34.12
#